data_AF-J2TK39-F1
#
_entry.id   AF-J2TK39-F1
#
_cell.length_a   1.000
_cell.length_b   1.000
_cell.length_c   1.000
_cell.angle_alpha   90.00
_cell.angle_beta   90.00
_cell.angle_gamma   90.00
#
_symmetry.space_group_name_H-M   'P 1'
#
loop_
_entity.id
_entity.type
_entity.pdbx_description
1 polymer ?
#
loop_
_entity_poly.entity_id
_entity_poly.type
_entity_poly.pdbx_seq_one_letter_code
_entity_poly.pdbx_strand_id
1 'polypeptide(L)'
;MTRTDPALIAFLEEQRADYTRSLPRRLEQVGLLWQQVLRGEDLAQALPTLERHAHSLAGSAATFGWAELGQAAQVLELALSPHVGTEQALAPEAQAEVGRAVEQLQQRFHGAA
;
A
#
# COMPACT_ATOMS: atom_id res chain seq x y z
N MET A 1 16.86 29.82 -16.95
CA MET A 1 15.90 28.90 -17.59
C MET A 1 16.46 27.50 -17.43
N THR A 2 15.88 26.68 -16.56
CA THR A 2 16.35 25.32 -16.30
C THR A 2 16.05 24.49 -17.55
N ARG A 3 17.09 24.12 -18.31
CA ARG A 3 16.96 23.24 -19.46
C ARG A 3 16.73 21.84 -18.90
N THR A 4 15.48 21.39 -18.86
CA THR A 4 15.17 20.01 -18.46
C THR A 4 15.85 19.06 -19.43
N ASP A 5 16.73 18.20 -18.93
CA ASP A 5 17.48 17.24 -19.72
C ASP A 5 16.51 16.17 -20.26
N PRO A 6 16.39 16.00 -21.60
CA PRO A 6 15.52 14.98 -22.19
C PRO A 6 15.80 13.56 -21.68
N ALA A 7 17.05 13.23 -21.37
CA ALA A 7 17.42 11.91 -20.86
C ALA A 7 16.88 11.69 -19.44
N LEU A 8 16.91 12.73 -18.59
CA LEU A 8 16.34 12.69 -17.25
C LEU A 8 14.82 12.53 -17.30
N ILE A 9 14.13 13.22 -18.23
CA ILE A 9 12.69 13.08 -18.41
C ILE A 9 12.33 11.64 -18.79
N ALA A 10 13.00 11.09 -19.82
CA ALA A 10 12.75 9.73 -20.27
C ALA A 10 12.97 8.68 -19.16
N PHE A 11 14.04 8.85 -18.37
CA PHE A 11 14.30 8.00 -17.21
C PHE A 11 13.17 8.06 -16.17
N LEU A 12 12.69 9.25 -15.82
CA LEU A 12 11.58 9.41 -14.86
C LEU A 12 10.26 8.82 -15.39
N GLU A 13 10.01 8.93 -16.69
CA GLU A 13 8.83 8.31 -17.32
C GLU A 13 8.90 6.78 -17.29
N GLU A 14 10.08 6.19 -17.54
CA GLU A 14 10.31 4.75 -17.40
C GLU A 14 10.10 4.29 -15.95
N GLN A 15 10.68 4.99 -14.97
CA GLN A 15 10.47 4.66 -13.55
C GLN A 15 8.99 4.74 -13.14
N ARG A 16 8.25 5.74 -13.64
CA ARG A 16 6.80 5.84 -13.42
C ARG A 16 6.03 4.68 -14.05
N ALA A 17 6.41 4.28 -15.27
CA ALA A 17 5.79 3.15 -15.95
C ALA A 17 6.06 1.84 -15.21
N ASP A 18 7.28 1.62 -14.73
CA ASP A 18 7.67 0.45 -13.93
C ASP A 18 6.89 0.39 -12.63
N TYR A 19 6.81 1.52 -11.92
CA TYR A 19 6.03 1.61 -10.70
C TYR A 19 4.57 1.24 -10.95
N THR A 20 3.95 1.85 -11.96
CA THR A 20 2.55 1.62 -12.34
C THR A 20 2.30 0.15 -12.69
N ARG A 21 3.19 -0.48 -13.46
CA ARG A 21 3.10 -1.91 -13.79
C ARG A 21 3.23 -2.82 -12.57
N SER A 22 3.92 -2.36 -11.51
CA SER A 22 4.08 -3.13 -10.28
C SER A 22 2.87 -3.03 -9.33
N LEU A 23 2.05 -1.98 -9.43
CA LEU A 23 0.94 -1.71 -8.51
C LEU A 23 -0.09 -2.84 -8.40
N PRO A 24 -0.58 -3.46 -9.51
CA PRO A 24 -1.55 -4.55 -9.41
C PRO A 24 -1.06 -5.68 -8.49
N ARG A 25 0.19 -6.13 -8.69
CA ARG A 25 0.80 -7.19 -7.90
C ARG A 25 0.99 -6.79 -6.44
N ARG A 26 1.42 -5.55 -6.17
CA ARG A 26 1.58 -5.04 -4.80
C ARG A 26 0.24 -5.00 -4.05
N LEU A 27 -0.84 -4.61 -4.74
CA LEU A 27 -2.18 -4.53 -4.16
C LEU A 27 -2.83 -5.91 -3.96
N GLU A 28 -2.53 -6.86 -4.85
CA GLU A 28 -2.87 -8.26 -4.65
C GLU A 28 -2.18 -8.82 -3.39
N GLN A 29 -0.90 -8.52 -3.19
CA GLN A 29 -0.15 -8.91 -1.98
C GLN A 29 -0.77 -8.33 -0.71
N VAL A 30 -1.17 -7.05 -0.72
CA VAL A 30 -1.91 -6.42 0.38
C VAL A 30 -3.20 -7.20 0.68
N GLY A 31 -3.97 -7.55 -0.34
CA GLY A 31 -5.21 -8.30 -0.19
C GLY A 31 -4.97 -9.71 0.40
N LEU A 32 -3.95 -10.42 -0.07
CA LEU A 32 -3.60 -11.76 0.43
C LEU A 32 -3.16 -11.72 1.89
N LEU A 33 -2.27 -10.79 2.26
CA LEU A 33 -1.83 -10.58 3.64
C LEU A 33 -3.01 -10.22 4.54
N TRP A 34 -3.93 -9.39 4.05
CA TRP A 34 -5.14 -9.07 4.81
C TRP A 34 -6.02 -10.31 5.06
N GLN A 35 -6.19 -11.18 4.07
CA GLN A 35 -6.91 -12.44 4.25
C GLN A 35 -6.23 -13.38 5.25
N GLN A 36 -4.88 -13.42 5.29
CA GLN A 36 -4.14 -14.17 6.30
C GLN A 36 -4.40 -13.63 7.71
N VAL A 37 -4.39 -12.30 7.87
CA VAL A 37 -4.72 -11.65 9.14
C VAL A 37 -6.14 -12.00 9.60
N LEU A 38 -7.13 -11.98 8.70
CA LEU A 38 -8.51 -12.35 9.02
C LEU A 38 -8.67 -13.82 9.45
N ARG A 39 -7.82 -14.72 8.95
CA ARG A 39 -7.81 -16.13 9.35
C ARG A 39 -7.00 -16.40 10.62
N GLY A 40 -6.30 -15.39 11.15
CA GLY A 40 -5.41 -15.56 12.29
C GLY A 40 -4.12 -16.33 11.95
N GLU A 41 -3.73 -16.37 10.67
CA GLU A 41 -2.55 -17.09 10.21
C GLU A 41 -1.29 -16.24 10.43
N ASP A 42 -0.35 -16.74 11.24
CA ASP A 42 0.98 -16.16 11.47
C ASP A 42 0.97 -14.63 11.68
N LEU A 43 0.12 -14.15 12.59
CA LEU A 43 -0.11 -12.72 12.84
C LEU A 43 1.18 -11.96 13.18
N ALA A 44 2.10 -12.64 13.87
CA ALA A 44 3.43 -12.13 14.20
C ALA A 44 4.24 -11.71 12.95
N GLN A 45 4.00 -12.33 11.79
CA GLN A 45 4.65 -11.99 10.52
C GLN A 45 3.71 -11.24 9.56
N ALA A 46 2.43 -11.60 9.51
CA ALA A 46 1.47 -11.04 8.58
C ALA A 46 1.24 -9.54 8.82
N LEU A 47 1.06 -9.11 10.08
CA LEU A 47 0.81 -7.71 10.41
C LEU A 47 2.01 -6.79 10.11
N PRO A 48 3.25 -7.09 10.57
CA PRO A 48 4.41 -6.29 10.18
C PRO A 48 4.70 -6.31 8.67
N THR A 49 4.37 -7.40 7.98
CA THR A 49 4.58 -7.47 6.53
C THR A 49 3.57 -6.60 5.79
N LEU A 50 2.28 -6.68 6.18
CA LEU A 50 1.23 -5.85 5.61
C LEU A 50 1.49 -4.35 5.86
N GLU A 51 1.90 -3.99 7.07
CA GLU A 51 2.26 -2.60 7.41
C GLU A 51 3.43 -2.10 6.55
N ARG A 52 4.51 -2.88 6.39
CA ARG A 52 5.63 -2.48 5.52
C ARG A 52 5.23 -2.30 4.06
N HIS A 53 4.30 -3.11 3.56
CA HIS A 53 3.75 -2.94 2.22
C HIS A 53 2.97 -1.61 2.10
N ALA A 54 2.15 -1.29 3.10
CA ALA A 54 1.43 -0.02 3.18
C ALA A 54 2.40 1.17 3.26
N HIS A 55 3.39 1.11 4.15
CA HIS A 55 4.45 2.12 4.28
C HIS A 55 5.21 2.35 2.98
N SER A 56 5.62 1.27 2.30
CA SER A 56 6.32 1.37 1.02
C SER A 56 5.47 2.04 -0.05
N LEU A 57 4.18 1.72 -0.13
CA LEU A 57 3.24 2.38 -1.05
C LEU A 57 3.06 3.86 -0.69
N ALA A 58 2.85 4.19 0.59
CA ALA A 58 2.70 5.55 1.08
C ALA A 58 3.92 6.42 0.72
N GLY A 59 5.13 5.91 0.95
CA GLY A 59 6.37 6.64 0.71
C GLY A 59 6.77 6.79 -0.76
N SER A 60 6.26 5.93 -1.66
CA SER A 60 6.70 5.91 -3.07
C SER A 60 5.64 6.41 -4.07
N ALA A 61 4.36 6.26 -3.77
CA ALA A 61 3.30 6.48 -4.75
C ALA A 61 3.23 7.92 -5.27
N ALA A 62 3.35 8.92 -4.39
CA ALA A 62 3.32 10.33 -4.79
C ALA A 62 4.43 10.69 -5.78
N THR A 63 5.64 10.15 -5.58
CA THR A 63 6.80 10.35 -6.47
C THR A 63 6.50 9.91 -7.91
N PHE A 64 5.67 8.88 -8.08
CA PHE A 64 5.34 8.31 -9.39
C PHE A 64 3.94 8.71 -9.88
N GLY A 65 3.35 9.79 -9.35
CA GLY A 65 2.08 10.33 -9.83
C GLY A 65 0.82 9.66 -9.26
N TRP A 66 0.97 8.82 -8.23
CA TRP A 66 -0.11 8.09 -7.56
C TRP A 66 -0.41 8.67 -6.17
N ALA A 67 -0.54 10.00 -6.08
CA ALA A 67 -0.66 10.70 -4.79
C ALA A 67 -1.85 10.22 -3.94
N GLU A 68 -3.03 10.02 -4.55
CA GLU A 68 -4.20 9.53 -3.83
C GLU A 68 -4.05 8.08 -3.33
N LEU A 69 -3.37 7.23 -4.11
CA LEU A 69 -3.04 5.87 -3.70
C LEU A 69 -2.08 5.90 -2.51
N GLY A 70 -1.08 6.78 -2.53
CA GLY A 70 -0.15 6.98 -1.42
C GLY A 70 -0.86 7.42 -0.14
N GLN A 71 -1.81 8.35 -0.23
CA GLN A 71 -2.63 8.77 0.91
C GLN A 71 -3.48 7.62 1.46
N ALA A 72 -4.12 6.82 0.59
CA ALA A 72 -4.87 5.65 1.03
C ALA A 72 -3.97 4.58 1.68
N ALA A 73 -2.75 4.42 1.18
CA ALA A 73 -1.76 3.51 1.77
C ALA A 73 -1.30 4.00 3.15
N GLN A 74 -1.13 5.30 3.33
CA GLN A 74 -0.81 5.89 4.64
C GLN A 74 -1.95 5.66 5.65
N VAL A 75 -3.21 5.77 5.22
CA VAL A 75 -4.36 5.45 6.10
C VAL A 75 -4.30 3.99 6.54
N LEU A 76 -3.99 3.05 5.63
CA LEU A 76 -3.81 1.65 5.97
C LEU A 76 -2.62 1.42 6.92
N GLU A 77 -1.48 2.05 6.68
CA GLU A 77 -0.28 1.99 7.54
C GLU A 77 -0.60 2.42 8.98
N LEU A 78 -1.30 3.56 9.14
CA LEU A 78 -1.70 4.09 10.44
C LEU A 78 -2.72 3.18 11.15
N ALA A 79 -3.65 2.58 10.41
CA ALA A 79 -4.59 1.61 10.98
C ALA A 79 -3.90 0.32 11.45
N LEU A 80 -2.80 -0.07 10.83
CA LEU A 80 -2.04 -1.28 11.18
C LEU A 80 -1.04 -1.06 12.32
N SER A 81 -0.45 0.13 12.41
CA SER A 81 0.64 0.44 13.36
C SER A 81 0.37 0.02 14.82
N PRO A 82 -0.85 0.23 15.38
CA PRO A 82 -1.16 -0.18 16.76
C PRO A 82 -1.17 -1.69 16.99
N HIS A 83 -1.24 -2.47 15.91
CA HIS A 83 -1.40 -3.92 15.96
C HIS A 83 -0.12 -4.67 15.56
N VAL A 84 0.89 -3.98 15.05
CA VAL A 84 2.17 -4.62 14.71
C VAL A 84 2.79 -5.25 15.97
N GLY A 85 3.16 -6.53 15.86
CA GLY A 85 3.75 -7.30 16.97
C GLY A 85 2.73 -7.99 17.88
N THR A 86 1.43 -7.85 17.63
CA THR A 86 0.44 -8.72 18.27
C THR A 86 0.45 -10.12 17.64
N GLU A 87 0.25 -11.13 18.48
CA GLU A 87 0.00 -12.52 18.04
C GLU A 87 -1.48 -12.88 18.14
N GLN A 88 -2.29 -11.98 18.70
CA GLN A 88 -3.72 -12.17 18.93
C GLN A 88 -4.52 -11.64 17.76
N ALA A 89 -5.63 -12.32 17.46
CA ALA A 89 -6.58 -11.85 16.47
C ALA A 89 -7.03 -10.42 16.81
N LEU A 90 -7.11 -9.58 15.76
CA LEU A 90 -7.62 -8.22 15.89
C LEU A 90 -9.06 -8.24 16.42
N ALA A 91 -9.38 -7.29 17.30
CA ALA A 91 -10.76 -7.08 17.73
C ALA A 91 -11.65 -6.72 16.51
N PRO A 92 -12.95 -7.04 16.53
CA PRO A 92 -13.85 -6.80 15.40
C PRO A 92 -13.84 -5.35 14.89
N GLU A 93 -13.71 -4.38 15.79
CA GLU A 93 -13.64 -2.96 15.45
C GLU A 93 -12.37 -2.62 14.66
N ALA A 94 -11.23 -3.16 15.10
CA ALA A 94 -9.96 -3.02 14.41
C ALA A 94 -9.98 -3.74 13.05
N GLN A 95 -10.62 -4.91 12.97
CA GLN A 95 -10.80 -5.62 11.70
C GLN A 95 -11.60 -4.80 10.69
N ALA A 96 -12.69 -4.16 11.15
CA ALA A 96 -13.52 -3.30 10.30
C ALA A 96 -12.80 -2.00 9.89
N GLU A 97 -11.95 -1.44 10.75
CA GLU A 97 -11.13 -0.27 10.41
C GLU A 97 -10.07 -0.61 9.36
N VAL A 98 -9.24 -1.62 9.61
CA VAL A 98 -8.19 -2.04 8.68
C VAL A 98 -8.81 -2.54 7.36
N GLY A 99 -9.91 -3.29 7.43
CA GLY A 99 -10.63 -3.76 6.24
C GLY A 99 -11.11 -2.63 5.34
N ARG A 100 -11.71 -1.57 5.92
CA ARG A 100 -12.10 -0.37 5.15
C ARG A 100 -10.90 0.33 4.52
N ALA A 101 -9.78 0.42 5.22
CA ALA A 101 -8.56 1.01 4.67
C ALA A 101 -7.99 0.19 3.50
N VAL A 102 -8.02 -1.15 3.58
CA VAL A 102 -7.63 -2.04 2.48
C VAL A 102 -8.53 -1.84 1.27
N GLU A 103 -9.85 -1.80 1.46
CA GLU A 103 -10.81 -1.56 0.37
C GLU A 103 -10.59 -0.22 -0.31
N GLN A 104 -10.41 0.85 0.48
CA GLN A 104 -10.12 2.18 -0.05
C GLN A 104 -8.84 2.21 -0.88
N LEU A 105 -7.77 1.58 -0.39
CA LEU A 105 -6.50 1.48 -1.11
C LEU A 105 -6.68 0.77 -2.47
N GLN A 106 -7.40 -0.35 -2.50
CA GLN A 106 -7.66 -1.09 -3.73
C GLN A 106 -8.53 -0.29 -4.71
N GLN A 107 -9.54 0.44 -4.24
CA GLN A 107 -10.40 1.28 -5.07
C GLN A 107 -9.64 2.43 -5.74
N ARG A 108 -8.66 3.04 -5.05
CA ARG A 108 -7.85 4.14 -5.62
C ARG A 108 -7.00 3.73 -6.81
N PHE A 109 -6.66 2.45 -6.92
CA PHE A 109 -5.98 1.94 -8.11
C PHE A 109 -6.95 1.68 -9.27
N HIS A 110 -8.12 1.08 -8.99
CA HIS A 110 -9.13 0.81 -10.01
C HIS A 110 -9.74 2.09 -10.60
N GLY A 111 -9.80 3.19 -9.85
CA GLY A 111 -10.32 4.48 -10.31
C GLY A 111 -9.36 5.32 -11.16
N ALA A 112 -8.11 4.87 -11.34
CA ALA A 112 -7.07 5.61 -12.05
C ALA A 112 -6.51 4.87 -13.28
N ALA A 113 -7.19 3.79 -13.69
CA ALA A 113 -6.95 3.05 -14.94
C ALA A 113 -7.94 3.47 -16.04
#